data_AF-A0AAF3FN97-F1
#
_entry.id   AF-A0AAF3FN97-F1
#
_cell.length_a   1.000
_cell.length_b   1.000
_cell.length_c   1.000
_cell.angle_alpha   90.00
_cell.angle_beta   90.00
_cell.angle_gamma   90.00
#
_symmetry.space_group_name_H-M   'P 1'
#
loop_
_entity.id
_entity.type
_entity.pdbx_description
1 polymer ?
#
loop_
_entity_poly.entity_id
_entity_poly.type
_entity_poly.pdbx_seq_one_letter_code
_entity_poly.pdbx_strand_id
1 'polypeptide(L)'
;MSTAYSVHSREPTTPQCLNGENTQGENIADNGGIHSAFRAYQVHKNLNGPDAQLNERVLGQFSHDQLFFLNFGQVWCQMDETPDQYFRQIMVDPHSPANYRVFGAIQNFPAFRSAFNCPVGATYSPEKHCDVWVPKKTP
;
A
#
# COMPACT_ATOMS: atom_id res chain seq x y z
N MET A 1 14.83 -7.23 -9.21
CA MET A 1 13.82 -6.54 -8.37
C MET A 1 14.28 -5.10 -8.23
N SER A 2 13.71 -4.18 -9.00
CA SER A 2 13.90 -2.73 -8.84
C SER A 2 12.92 -2.03 -9.77
N THR A 3 11.98 -1.27 -9.21
CA THR A 3 11.16 -0.32 -9.96
C THR A 3 11.56 1.07 -9.47
N ALA A 4 12.43 1.72 -10.23
CA ALA A 4 12.85 3.09 -9.98
C ALA A 4 11.81 4.06 -10.58
N TYR A 5 11.23 4.92 -9.75
CA TYR A 5 10.50 6.10 -10.20
C TYR A 5 11.52 7.23 -10.40
N SER A 6 11.72 7.71 -11.63
CA SER A 6 12.64 8.83 -11.93
C SER A 6 11.87 10.13 -12.05
N VAL A 7 12.23 11.12 -11.23
CA VAL A 7 11.86 12.53 -11.42
C VAL A 7 13.15 13.30 -11.73
N HIS A 8 13.18 13.99 -12.87
CA HIS A 8 14.33 14.77 -13.33
C HIS A 8 14.46 16.09 -12.54
N SER A 9 15.54 16.26 -11.77
CA SER A 9 16.07 17.59 -11.43
C SER A 9 17.57 17.53 -11.09
N ARG A 10 18.31 18.55 -11.52
CA ARG A 10 19.77 18.66 -11.46
C ARG A 10 20.21 19.18 -10.08
N GLU A 11 20.73 18.32 -9.20
CA GLU A 11 21.62 18.68 -8.07
C GLU A 11 22.36 17.39 -7.62
N PRO A 12 23.71 17.39 -7.40
CA PRO A 12 24.49 16.14 -7.34
C PRO A 12 24.50 15.39 -5.98
N THR A 13 23.80 15.86 -4.94
CA THR A 13 23.98 15.34 -3.57
C THR A 13 22.70 14.93 -2.84
N THR A 14 21.55 14.88 -3.51
CA THR A 14 20.31 14.33 -2.93
C THR A 14 20.01 12.95 -3.50
N PRO A 15 19.87 11.88 -2.68
CA PRO A 15 19.28 10.64 -3.14
C PRO A 15 17.87 10.97 -3.62
N GLN A 16 17.64 10.87 -4.92
CA GLN A 16 16.34 11.16 -5.53
C GLN A 16 15.42 9.93 -5.52
N CYS A 17 15.94 8.76 -5.15
CA CYS A 17 15.26 7.48 -5.22
C CYS A 17 15.33 6.75 -3.87
N LEU A 18 14.26 6.03 -3.53
CA LEU A 18 14.23 5.15 -2.36
C LEU A 18 15.20 3.98 -2.52
N ASN A 19 15.89 3.63 -1.43
CA ASN A 19 16.70 2.42 -1.39
C ASN A 19 15.82 1.21 -1.06
N GLY A 20 15.50 0.42 -2.10
CA GLY A 20 14.71 -0.80 -1.95
C GLY A 20 15.37 -1.88 -1.10
N GLU A 21 16.71 -1.97 -1.08
CA GLU A 21 17.43 -2.96 -0.27
C GLU A 21 17.37 -2.61 1.22
N ASN A 22 17.48 -1.33 1.56
CA ASN A 22 17.35 -0.86 2.95
C ASN A 22 15.93 -1.05 3.49
N THR A 23 14.91 -0.80 2.65
CA THR A 23 13.51 -0.78 3.06
C THR A 23 12.78 -2.11 2.88
N GLN A 24 13.40 -3.11 2.24
CA GLN A 24 12.69 -4.35 1.85
C GLN A 24 12.06 -5.10 3.02
N GLY A 25 12.66 -5.08 4.21
CA GLY A 25 12.13 -5.78 5.38
C GLY A 25 10.75 -5.26 5.77
N GLU A 26 10.65 -3.94 5.95
CA GLU A 26 9.39 -3.27 6.31
C GLU A 26 8.41 -3.23 5.14
N ASN A 27 8.89 -3.10 3.89
CA ASN A 27 8.02 -3.21 2.71
C ASN A 27 7.37 -4.60 2.62
N ILE A 28 8.13 -5.67 2.90
CA ILE A 28 7.61 -7.04 2.96
C ILE A 28 6.59 -7.18 4.10
N ALA A 29 6.86 -6.56 5.26
CA ALA A 29 5.95 -6.57 6.40
C ALA A 29 4.61 -5.86 6.08
N ASP A 30 4.64 -4.70 5.42
CA ASP A 30 3.44 -3.98 5.00
C ASP A 30 2.60 -4.82 4.03
N ASN A 31 3.27 -5.43 3.03
CA ASN A 31 2.61 -6.28 2.05
C ASN A 31 1.99 -7.52 2.72
N GLY A 32 2.75 -8.25 3.54
CA GLY A 32 2.22 -9.42 4.24
C GLY A 32 1.11 -9.08 5.24
N GLY A 33 1.25 -7.95 5.94
CA GLY A 33 0.32 -7.46 6.94
C GLY A 33 -1.05 -7.14 6.36
N ILE A 34 -1.10 -6.34 5.29
CA ILE A 34 -2.39 -5.97 4.68
C ILE A 34 -3.10 -7.18 4.06
N HIS A 35 -2.36 -8.12 3.45
CA HIS A 35 -2.94 -9.35 2.90
C HIS A 35 -3.52 -10.23 4.02
N SER A 36 -2.79 -10.39 5.12
CA SER A 36 -3.25 -11.17 6.28
C SER A 36 -4.46 -10.53 6.95
N ALA A 37 -4.45 -9.21 7.13
CA ALA A 37 -5.56 -8.46 7.72
C ALA A 37 -6.82 -8.54 6.85
N PHE A 38 -6.69 -8.37 5.53
CA PHE A 38 -7.84 -8.48 4.63
C PHE A 38 -8.40 -9.90 4.61
N ARG A 39 -7.54 -10.93 4.62
CA ARG A 39 -8.01 -12.32 4.74
C ARG A 39 -8.77 -12.55 6.04
N ALA A 40 -8.26 -12.06 7.17
CA ALA A 40 -8.94 -12.16 8.46
C ALA A 40 -10.29 -11.44 8.43
N TYR A 41 -10.35 -10.25 7.83
CA TYR A 41 -11.58 -9.50 7.61
C TYR A 41 -12.61 -10.28 6.76
N GLN A 42 -12.19 -10.89 5.64
CA GLN A 42 -13.08 -11.69 4.80
C GLN A 42 -13.58 -12.94 5.55
N VAL A 43 -12.73 -13.61 6.35
CA VAL A 43 -13.13 -14.74 7.20
C VAL A 43 -14.15 -14.27 8.25
N HIS A 44 -13.91 -13.14 8.91
CA HIS A 44 -14.85 -12.57 9.87
C HIS A 44 -16.21 -12.30 9.22
N LYS A 45 -16.24 -11.64 8.05
CA LYS A 45 -17.45 -11.36 7.28
C LYS A 45 -18.20 -12.64 6.88
N ASN A 46 -17.47 -13.71 6.52
CA ASN A 46 -18.09 -14.98 6.14
C ASN A 46 -18.71 -15.73 7.33
N LEU A 47 -18.12 -15.60 8.53
CA LEU A 47 -18.62 -16.27 9.74
C LEU A 47 -19.76 -15.50 10.42
N ASN A 48 -19.70 -14.17 10.40
CA ASN A 48 -20.59 -13.32 11.20
C ASN A 48 -21.59 -12.52 10.34
N GLY A 49 -21.46 -12.57 9.01
CA GLY A 49 -22.14 -11.67 8.10
C GLY A 49 -21.39 -10.35 7.93
N PRO A 50 -21.84 -9.49 6.99
CA PRO A 50 -21.27 -8.16 6.82
C PRO A 50 -21.63 -7.25 8.00
N ASP A 51 -20.71 -6.34 8.32
CA ASP A 51 -20.98 -5.26 9.27
C ASP A 51 -22.12 -4.34 8.78
N ALA A 52 -22.68 -3.56 9.69
CA ALA A 52 -23.62 -2.50 9.31
C ALA A 52 -22.90 -1.46 8.44
N GLN A 53 -23.56 -1.04 7.36
CA GLN A 53 -23.05 0.05 6.53
C GLN A 53 -22.91 1.34 7.35
N LEU A 54 -21.84 2.10 7.10
CA LEU A 54 -21.66 3.40 7.71
C LEU A 54 -22.76 4.35 7.20
N ASN A 55 -23.46 5.00 8.11
CA ASN A 55 -24.61 5.86 7.80
C ASN A 55 -24.22 7.30 7.44
N GLU A 56 -22.93 7.55 7.23
CA GLU A 56 -22.39 8.87 6.96
C GLU A 56 -22.55 9.24 5.49
N ARG A 57 -22.87 10.52 5.22
CA ARG A 57 -23.10 11.04 3.86
C ARG A 57 -21.94 10.78 2.90
N VAL A 58 -20.71 10.72 3.43
CA VAL A 58 -19.48 10.55 2.65
C VAL A 58 -19.02 9.09 2.63
N LEU A 59 -19.04 8.39 3.77
CA LEU A 59 -18.52 7.02 3.83
C LEU A 59 -19.53 5.96 3.38
N GLY A 60 -20.83 6.22 3.47
CA GLY A 60 -21.88 5.26 3.11
C GLY A 60 -21.98 4.92 1.62
N GLN A 61 -21.25 5.63 0.76
CA GLN A 61 -21.15 5.32 -0.67
C GLN A 61 -20.10 4.25 -0.99
N PHE A 62 -19.24 3.90 -0.03
CA PHE A 62 -18.17 2.92 -0.21
C PHE A 62 -18.63 1.56 0.31
N SER A 63 -18.27 0.50 -0.43
CA SER A 63 -18.39 -0.87 0.09
C SER A 63 -17.42 -1.09 1.27
N HIS A 64 -17.68 -2.11 2.10
CA HIS A 64 -16.76 -2.41 3.20
C HIS A 64 -15.34 -2.79 2.74
N ASP A 65 -15.20 -3.45 1.59
CA ASP A 65 -13.89 -3.75 1.02
C ASP A 65 -13.16 -2.45 0.62
N GLN A 66 -13.87 -1.46 0.07
CA GLN A 66 -13.30 -0.13 -0.21
C GLN A 66 -12.95 0.61 1.09
N LEU A 67 -13.81 0.52 2.12
CA LEU A 67 -13.56 1.13 3.44
C LEU A 67 -12.35 0.53 4.13
N PHE A 68 -12.12 -0.79 4.00
CA PHE A 68 -10.91 -1.44 4.50
C PHE A 68 -9.64 -0.78 3.93
N PHE A 69 -9.58 -0.59 2.60
CA PHE A 69 -8.42 0.02 1.95
C PHE A 69 -8.32 1.52 2.19
N LEU A 70 -9.44 2.23 2.31
CA LEU A 70 -9.45 3.64 2.73
C LEU A 70 -8.88 3.79 4.13
N ASN A 71 -9.28 2.93 5.07
CA ASN A 71 -8.75 2.95 6.44
C ASN A 71 -7.25 2.61 6.46
N PHE A 72 -6.82 1.60 5.69
CA PHE A 72 -5.39 1.29 5.53
C PHE A 72 -4.60 2.52 5.06
N GLY A 73 -5.08 3.24 4.04
CA GLY A 73 -4.43 4.45 3.56
C GLY A 73 -4.40 5.57 4.61
N GLN A 74 -5.50 5.76 5.34
CA GLN A 74 -5.63 6.82 6.35
C GLN A 74 -4.67 6.67 7.53
N VAL A 75 -4.30 5.43 7.91
CA VAL A 75 -3.30 5.18 8.97
C VAL A 75 -1.94 5.82 8.65
N TRP A 76 -1.63 5.97 7.37
CA TRP A 76 -0.37 6.52 6.88
C TRP A 76 -0.45 8.01 6.52
N CYS A 77 -1.59 8.67 6.75
CA CYS A 77 -1.68 10.11 6.55
C CYS A 77 -0.77 10.84 7.54
N GLN A 78 0.16 11.63 7.01
CA GLN A 78 1.07 12.47 7.80
C GLN A 78 1.12 13.89 7.22
N MET A 79 1.55 14.84 8.05
CA MET A 79 1.88 16.19 7.58
C MET A 79 3.07 16.13 6.62
N ASP A 80 3.15 17.10 5.70
CA ASP A 80 4.27 17.21 4.79
C ASP A 80 5.60 17.33 5.56
N GLU A 81 6.55 16.48 5.20
CA GLU A 81 7.90 16.52 5.75
C GLU A 81 8.67 17.68 5.13
N THR A 82 9.46 18.37 5.95
CA THR A 82 10.47 19.29 5.43
C THR A 82 11.48 18.53 4.56
N PRO A 83 12.16 19.19 3.59
CA PRO A 83 13.15 18.53 2.74
C PRO A 83 14.24 17.80 3.53
N ASP A 84 14.69 18.36 4.66
CA ASP A 84 15.71 17.75 5.52
C ASP A 84 15.20 16.51 6.25
N GLN A 85 13.93 16.50 6.69
CA GLN A 85 13.31 15.33 7.31
C GLN A 85 13.16 14.20 6.30
N TYR A 86 12.64 14.51 5.12
CA TYR A 86 12.49 13.53 4.04
C TYR A 86 13.86 12.97 3.63
N PHE A 87 14.87 13.83 3.46
CA PHE A 87 16.23 13.41 3.14
C PHE A 87 16.82 12.49 4.22
N ARG A 88 16.63 12.81 5.49
CA ARG A 88 17.10 11.94 6.59
C ARG A 88 16.37 10.60 6.56
N GLN A 89 15.06 10.61 6.38
CA GLN A 89 14.25 9.38 6.34
C GLN A 89 14.77 8.44 5.25
N ILE A 90 14.87 8.90 4.00
CA ILE A 90 15.30 8.04 2.88
C ILE A 90 16.74 7.51 3.03
N MET A 91 17.57 8.15 3.86
CA MET A 91 18.97 7.77 4.06
C MET A 91 19.18 6.75 5.17
N VAL A 92 18.37 6.77 6.23
CA VAL A 92 18.64 5.95 7.43
C VAL A 92 17.43 5.21 7.99
N ASP A 93 16.21 5.61 7.65
CA ASP A 93 15.01 4.93 8.14
C ASP A 93 14.82 3.60 7.37
N PRO A 94 14.63 2.46 8.06
CA PRO A 94 14.30 1.21 7.40
C PRO A 94 12.87 1.21 6.80
N HIS A 95 12.02 2.17 7.14
CA HIS A 95 10.68 2.29 6.56
C HIS A 95 10.70 3.19 5.32
N SER A 96 9.95 2.79 4.29
CA SER A 96 9.63 3.70 3.19
C SER A 96 8.80 4.89 3.69
N PRO A 97 8.88 6.08 3.06
CA PRO A 97 7.99 7.18 3.37
C PRO A 97 6.52 6.77 3.18
N ALA A 98 5.63 7.39 3.95
CA ALA A 98 4.27 6.91 4.17
C ALA A 98 3.46 6.67 2.88
N ASN A 99 3.58 7.57 1.90
CA ASN A 99 2.92 7.42 0.59
C ASN A 99 3.38 6.16 -0.16
N TYR A 100 4.66 5.81 -0.09
CA TYR A 100 5.21 4.62 -0.73
C TYR A 100 4.87 3.33 0.01
N ARG A 101 4.65 3.40 1.33
CA ARG A 101 4.08 2.27 2.09
C ARG A 101 2.67 1.95 1.59
N VAL A 102 1.83 2.98 1.43
CA VAL A 102 0.47 2.82 0.90
C VAL A 102 0.50 2.31 -0.54
N PHE A 103 1.14 3.04 -1.45
CA PHE A 103 1.12 2.70 -2.87
C PHE A 103 1.82 1.38 -3.18
N GLY A 104 2.95 1.12 -2.54
CA GLY A 104 3.69 -0.14 -2.70
C GLY A 104 2.87 -1.34 -2.24
N ALA A 105 2.17 -1.25 -1.11
CA ALA A 105 1.33 -2.33 -0.62
C ALA A 105 0.10 -2.57 -1.51
N ILE A 106 -0.64 -1.53 -1.91
CA ILE A 106 -1.86 -1.71 -2.72
C ILE A 106 -1.56 -2.12 -4.17
N GLN A 107 -0.44 -1.67 -4.76
CA GLN A 107 0.00 -2.10 -6.10
C GLN A 107 0.24 -3.62 -6.15
N ASN A 108 0.63 -4.22 -5.03
CA ASN A 108 0.85 -5.65 -4.91
C ASN A 108 -0.37 -6.43 -4.45
N PHE A 109 -1.55 -5.81 -4.37
CA PHE A 109 -2.74 -6.46 -3.83
C PHE A 109 -3.90 -6.52 -4.83
N PRO A 110 -4.12 -7.67 -5.50
CA PRO A 110 -5.24 -7.84 -6.41
C PRO A 110 -6.62 -7.53 -5.82
N ALA A 111 -6.81 -7.69 -4.51
CA ALA A 111 -8.08 -7.34 -3.86
C ALA A 111 -8.37 -5.84 -3.87
N PHE A 112 -7.34 -4.98 -3.77
CA PHE A 112 -7.50 -3.53 -3.91
C PHE A 112 -8.03 -3.20 -5.30
N ARG A 113 -7.42 -3.78 -6.33
CA ARG A 113 -7.87 -3.65 -7.72
C ARG A 113 -9.34 -4.04 -7.86
N SER A 114 -9.74 -5.18 -7.31
CA SER A 114 -11.13 -5.65 -7.36
C SER A 114 -12.09 -4.70 -6.62
N ALA A 115 -11.72 -4.22 -5.43
CA ALA A 115 -12.55 -3.33 -4.63
C ALA A 115 -12.82 -1.98 -5.31
N PHE A 116 -11.84 -1.43 -6.03
CA PHE A 116 -11.97 -0.15 -6.74
C PHE A 116 -12.19 -0.28 -8.25
N ASN A 117 -12.37 -1.51 -8.75
CA ASN A 117 -12.53 -1.80 -10.18
C ASN A 117 -11.44 -1.15 -11.06
N CYS A 118 -10.18 -1.24 -10.62
CA CYS A 118 -9.06 -0.66 -11.37
C CYS A 118 -8.73 -1.50 -12.63
N PRO A 119 -8.48 -0.86 -13.79
CA PRO A 119 -8.00 -1.56 -14.98
C PRO A 119 -6.65 -2.25 -14.76
N VAL A 120 -6.41 -3.39 -15.42
CA VAL A 120 -5.07 -4.01 -15.46
C VAL A 120 -4.08 -3.01 -16.06
N GLY A 121 -2.89 -2.89 -15.48
CA GLY A 121 -1.83 -2.04 -16.01
C GLY A 121 -2.00 -0.56 -15.68
N ALA A 122 -3.04 -0.18 -14.92
CA ALA A 122 -3.13 1.16 -14.36
C ALA A 122 -2.04 1.38 -13.30
N THR A 123 -1.73 2.64 -12.99
CA THR A 123 -0.67 3.02 -12.04
C THR A 123 -0.75 2.27 -10.70
N TYR A 124 -1.93 2.13 -10.12
CA TYR A 124 -2.14 1.45 -8.83
C TYR A 124 -2.63 0.00 -8.98
N SER A 125 -2.57 -0.53 -10.20
CA SER A 125 -2.95 -1.91 -10.51
C SER A 125 -2.06 -2.48 -11.62
N PRO A 126 -0.75 -2.62 -11.36
CA PRO A 126 0.15 -3.20 -12.33
C PRO A 126 -0.22 -4.66 -12.61
N GLU A 127 0.04 -5.11 -13.84
CA GLU A 127 -0.18 -6.53 -14.21
C GLU A 127 0.75 -7.45 -13.42
N LYS A 128 2.02 -7.06 -13.30
CA LYS A 128 3.03 -7.74 -12.50
C LYS A 128 3.14 -7.09 -11.14
N HIS A 129 3.09 -7.90 -10.10
CA HIS A 129 3.23 -7.47 -8.72
C HIS A 129 4.13 -8.44 -7.95
N CYS A 130 4.58 -8.00 -6.77
CA CYS A 130 5.35 -8.80 -5.85
C CYS A 130 4.41 -9.62 -4.96
N ASP A 131 4.63 -10.94 -4.93
CA ASP A 131 3.90 -11.88 -4.09
C ASP A 131 4.83 -12.42 -2.99
N VAL A 132 4.70 -11.90 -1.78
CA VAL A 132 5.48 -12.34 -0.61
C VAL A 132 4.52 -12.62 0.54
N TRP A 133 4.74 -13.74 1.25
CA TRP A 133 3.86 -14.23 2.32
C TRP A 133 2.41 -14.53 1.92
N VAL A 134 2.13 -14.63 0.62
CA VAL A 134 0.84 -15.07 0.09
C VAL A 134 0.83 -16.60 -0.10
N PRO A 135 -0.29 -17.29 0.18
CA PRO A 135 -0.42 -18.70 -0.16
C PRO A 135 -0.17 -18.88 -1.67
N LYS A 136 0.69 -19.83 -2.05
CA LYS A 136 0.80 -20.22 -3.46
C LYS A 136 -0.60 -20.63 -3.93
N LYS A 137 -1.00 -20.20 -5.12
CA LYS A 137 -2.14 -20.82 -5.82
C LYS A 137 -1.84 -22.33 -5.87
N THR A 138 -2.54 -23.11 -5.07
CA THR A 138 -2.59 -24.56 -5.27
C THR A 138 -3.21 -24.78 -6.65
N PRO A 139 -2.63 -25.68 -7.49
CA PRO A 139 -3.22 -26.03 -8.77
C PRO A 139 -4.69 -26.43 -8.66
#